data_AF-A0A847M3T0-F1
#
_entry.id   AF-A0A847M3T0-F1
#
_cell.length_a   1.000
_cell.length_b   1.000
_cell.length_c   1.000
_cell.angle_alpha   90.00
_cell.angle_beta   90.00
_cell.angle_gamma   90.00
#
_symmetry.space_group_name_H-M   'P 1'
#
loop_
_entity.id
_entity.type
_entity.pdbx_description
1 polymer ?
#
loop_
_entity_poly.entity_id
_entity_poly.type
_entity_poly.pdbx_seq_one_letter_code
_entity_poly.pdbx_strand_id
1 'polypeptide(L)'
;MKKLFALLMLIAFLAASCAQPKSIVFKDGTVQTVPPYGIINELLKDGKKNEKVLYQLSVKDITLSVILSATIIVPIILLGYNLWEPIGPIDK
;
A
#
# COMPACT_ATOMS: atom_id res chain seq x y z
N MET A 1 -31.37 10.11 5.84
CA MET A 1 -30.69 8.94 5.23
C MET A 1 -29.43 9.32 4.44
N LYS A 2 -29.46 10.26 3.48
CA LYS A 2 -28.27 10.67 2.68
C LYS A 2 -27.08 11.14 3.53
N LYS A 3 -27.34 11.86 4.63
CA LYS A 3 -26.31 12.37 5.56
C LYS A 3 -25.57 11.27 6.33
N LEU A 4 -26.24 10.14 6.60
CA LEU A 4 -25.64 9.01 7.32
C LEU A 4 -24.70 8.20 6.42
N PHE A 5 -25.07 8.02 5.14
CA PHE A 5 -24.19 7.41 4.14
C PHE A 5 -22.92 8.23 3.89
N ALA A 6 -23.06 9.56 3.79
CA ALA A 6 -21.90 10.45 3.65
C ALA A 6 -20.97 10.37 4.88
N LEU A 7 -21.53 10.29 6.08
CA LEU A 7 -20.76 10.15 7.32
C LEU A 7 -20.02 8.79 7.38
N LEU A 8 -20.68 7.69 7.00
CA LEU A 8 -20.06 6.36 6.93
C LEU A 8 -18.93 6.31 5.89
N MET A 9 -19.12 6.93 4.72
CA MET A 9 -18.06 7.06 3.71
C MET A 9 -16.87 7.89 4.22
N LEU A 10 -17.13 8.99 4.91
CA LEU A 10 -16.07 9.83 5.49
C LEU A 10 -15.28 9.07 6.56
N ILE A 11 -15.96 8.32 7.42
CA ILE A 11 -15.33 7.47 8.45
C ILE A 11 -14.51 6.35 7.80
N ALA A 12 -15.02 5.71 6.75
CA ALA A 12 -14.27 4.70 5.99
C ALA A 12 -13.02 5.29 5.33
N PHE A 13 -13.11 6.52 4.80
CA PHE A 13 -11.97 7.25 4.22
C PHE A 13 -10.92 7.60 5.29
N LEU A 14 -11.36 8.03 6.48
CA LEU A 14 -10.47 8.38 7.60
C LEU A 14 -9.83 7.14 8.23
N ALA A 15 -10.51 5.99 8.22
CA ALA A 15 -10.03 4.73 8.77
C ALA A 15 -9.11 3.95 7.79
N ALA A 16 -9.16 4.26 6.49
CA ALA A 16 -8.30 3.67 5.49
C ALA A 16 -6.89 4.28 5.53
N SER A 17 -6.06 3.82 6.46
CA SER A 17 -4.62 3.97 6.31
C SER A 17 -4.16 3.13 5.12
N CYS A 18 -3.85 3.77 4.00
CA CYS A 18 -3.21 3.14 2.83
C CYS A 18 -1.88 2.50 3.22
N ALA A 19 -1.32 1.60 2.39
CA ALA A 19 0.01 1.05 2.63
C ALA A 19 1.02 2.18 2.86
N GLN A 20 1.84 2.02 3.90
CA GLN A 20 2.78 3.06 4.32
C GLN A 20 4.23 2.62 4.11
N PRO A 21 5.13 3.58 3.83
CA PRO A 21 6.56 3.32 3.93
C PRO A 21 6.93 2.87 5.35
N LYS A 22 7.87 1.93 5.45
CA LYS A 22 8.35 1.42 6.73
C LYS A 22 9.85 1.60 6.84
N SER A 23 10.31 2.10 7.99
CA SER A 23 11.74 2.09 8.33
C SER A 23 12.14 0.68 8.77
N ILE A 24 13.06 0.07 8.02
CA ILE A 24 13.55 -1.28 8.25
C ILE A 24 15.02 -1.21 8.66
N VAL A 25 15.35 -1.89 9.76
CA VAL A 25 16.73 -2.12 10.21
C VAL A 25 17.24 -3.41 9.59
N PHE A 26 18.35 -3.34 8.86
CA PHE A 26 18.99 -4.49 8.22
C PHE A 26 20.07 -5.09 9.13
N LYS A 27 20.53 -6.32 8.81
CA LYS A 27 21.55 -7.04 9.60
C LYS A 27 22.90 -6.31 9.68
N ASP A 28 23.22 -5.48 8.69
CA ASP A 28 24.43 -4.64 8.67
C ASP A 28 24.30 -3.38 9.55
N GLY A 29 23.18 -3.23 10.26
CA GLY A 29 22.88 -2.08 11.10
C GLY A 29 22.35 -0.87 10.33
N THR A 30 22.21 -0.96 9.00
CA THR A 30 21.65 0.14 8.22
C THR A 30 20.15 0.24 8.44
N VAL A 31 19.63 1.47 8.42
CA VAL A 31 18.20 1.76 8.47
C VAL A 31 17.79 2.38 7.15
N GLN A 32 16.81 1.79 6.47
CA GLN A 32 16.27 2.37 5.24
C GLN A 32 14.75 2.49 5.33
N THR A 33 14.23 3.61 4.87
CA THR A 33 12.79 3.78 4.67
C THR A 33 12.41 3.17 3.34
N VAL A 34 11.69 2.06 3.41
CA VAL A 34 11.28 1.29 2.24
C VAL A 34 9.85 1.67 1.90
N PRO A 35 9.56 2.14 0.67
CA PRO A 35 8.19 2.45 0.27
C PRO A 35 7.41 1.16 -0.04
N PRO A 36 6.07 1.21 0.01
CA PRO A 36 5.25 0.22 -0.64
C PRO A 36 5.44 0.31 -2.16
N TYR A 37 5.06 -0.75 -2.86
CA TYR A 37 5.03 -0.78 -4.32
C TYR A 37 3.77 -1.50 -4.81
N GLY A 38 3.43 -1.36 -6.08
CA GLY A 38 2.30 -2.04 -6.69
C GLY A 38 2.60 -2.61 -8.06
N ILE A 39 1.54 -3.09 -8.73
CA ILE A 39 1.63 -3.85 -9.98
C ILE A 39 2.34 -3.03 -11.07
N ILE A 40 2.08 -1.73 -11.14
CA ILE A 40 2.67 -0.85 -12.16
C ILE A 40 4.17 -0.68 -11.90
N ASN A 41 4.60 -0.52 -10.65
CA ASN A 41 6.02 -0.45 -10.32
C ASN A 41 6.77 -1.70 -10.78
N GLU A 42 6.16 -2.88 -10.59
CA GLU A 42 6.73 -4.16 -11.00
C GLU A 42 6.74 -4.32 -12.53
N LEU A 43 5.67 -3.91 -13.22
CA LEU A 43 5.60 -3.93 -14.68
C LEU A 43 6.62 -2.98 -15.35
N LEU A 44 6.77 -1.78 -14.80
CA LEU A 44 7.68 -0.76 -15.34
C LEU A 44 9.13 -0.94 -14.87
N LYS A 45 9.39 -1.85 -13.92
CA LYS A 45 10.70 -2.08 -13.31
C LYS A 45 11.37 -0.78 -12.83
N ASP A 46 10.60 0.08 -12.18
CA ASP A 46 11.05 1.42 -11.77
C ASP A 46 11.94 1.44 -10.51
N GLY A 47 12.31 0.26 -10.00
CA GLY A 47 13.22 0.11 -8.86
C GLY A 47 12.59 0.35 -7.49
N LYS A 48 11.26 0.51 -7.38
CA LYS A 48 10.57 0.73 -6.10
C LYS A 48 10.57 -0.49 -5.16
N LYS A 49 10.60 -1.70 -5.72
CA LYS A 49 10.66 -2.96 -4.97
C LYS A 49 12.09 -3.20 -4.46
N ASN A 50 12.26 -3.34 -3.15
CA ASN A 50 13.54 -3.65 -2.54
C ASN A 50 13.70 -5.17 -2.39
N GLU A 51 14.67 -5.76 -3.09
CA GLU A 51 14.91 -7.21 -3.10
C GLU A 51 15.38 -7.78 -1.75
N LYS A 52 15.79 -6.94 -0.80
CA LYS A 52 16.23 -7.35 0.54
C LYS A 52 15.11 -7.29 1.58
N VAL A 53 13.88 -7.00 1.16
CA VAL A 53 12.73 -6.73 2.04
C VAL A 53 11.61 -7.72 1.74
N LEU A 54 10.99 -8.23 2.82
CA LEU A 54 9.74 -8.98 2.75
C LEU A 54 8.57 -8.00 2.65
N TYR A 55 7.62 -8.34 1.77
CA TYR A 55 6.41 -7.57 1.54
C TYR A 55 5.17 -8.43 1.76
N GLN A 56 4.09 -7.81 2.23
CA GLN A 56 2.77 -8.42 2.36
C GLN A 56 1.74 -7.69 1.49
N LEU A 57 0.69 -8.38 1.07
CA LEU A 57 -0.44 -7.73 0.39
C LEU A 57 -1.19 -6.81 1.36
N SER A 58 -1.44 -5.58 0.94
CA SER A 58 -2.27 -4.62 1.66
C SER A 58 -3.75 -4.96 1.48
N VAL A 59 -4.30 -5.74 2.41
CA VAL A 59 -5.74 -6.09 2.43
C VAL A 59 -6.61 -4.82 2.46
N LYS A 60 -6.12 -3.76 3.10
CA LYS A 60 -6.81 -2.46 3.17
C LYS A 60 -6.91 -1.80 1.81
N ASP A 61 -5.81 -1.72 1.06
CA ASP A 61 -5.79 -1.12 -0.27
C ASP A 61 -6.60 -1.95 -1.28
N ILE A 62 -6.56 -3.29 -1.16
CA ILE A 62 -7.43 -4.18 -1.94
C ILE A 62 -8.90 -3.89 -1.64
N THR A 63 -9.28 -3.86 -0.36
CA THR A 63 -10.68 -3.61 0.04
C THR A 63 -11.16 -2.24 -0.43
N LEU A 64 -10.33 -1.21 -0.25
CA LEU A 64 -10.66 0.15 -0.66
C LEU A 64 -10.76 0.29 -2.19
N SER A 65 -9.90 -0.41 -2.94
CA SER A 65 -9.98 -0.43 -4.41
C SER A 65 -11.31 -1.01 -4.92
N VAL A 66 -11.90 -1.98 -4.22
CA VAL A 66 -13.20 -2.56 -4.57
C VAL A 66 -14.33 -1.57 -4.26
N ILE A 67 -14.32 -0.97 -3.06
CA ILE A 67 -15.31 0.02 -2.64
C ILE A 67 -15.31 1.24 -3.58
N LEU A 68 -14.12 1.70 -3.97
CA LEU A 68 -13.92 2.86 -4.84
C LEU A 68 -13.71 2.48 -6.31
N SER A 69 -14.15 1.29 -6.71
CA SER A 69 -14.04 0.80 -8.10
C SER A 69 -14.75 1.69 -9.12
N ALA A 70 -15.79 2.41 -8.70
CA ALA A 70 -16.46 3.42 -9.52
C ALA A 70 -15.53 4.58 -9.93
N THR A 71 -14.54 4.91 -9.09
CA THR A 71 -13.52 5.93 -9.39
C THR A 71 -12.28 5.24 -9.93
N ILE A 72 -12.27 4.85 -11.21
CA ILE A 72 -11.19 4.07 -11.89
C ILE A 72 -9.77 4.48 -11.47
N ILE A 73 -9.53 5.77 -11.25
CA ILE A 73 -8.24 6.34 -10.82
C ILE A 73 -7.77 5.78 -9.47
N VAL A 74 -8.66 5.67 -8.48
CA VAL A 74 -8.28 5.27 -7.12
C VAL A 74 -7.79 3.81 -7.05
N PRO A 75 -8.48 2.81 -7.63
CA PRO A 75 -7.96 1.45 -7.73
C PRO A 75 -6.61 1.36 -8.45
N ILE A 76 -6.40 2.16 -9.51
CA ILE A 76 -5.11 2.18 -10.21
C ILE A 76 -4.00 2.68 -9.28
N ILE A 77 -4.26 3.71 -8.46
CA ILE A 77 -3.27 4.20 -7.50
C ILE A 77 -3.00 3.14 -6.42
N LEU A 78 -4.05 2.61 -5.81
CA LEU A 78 -3.94 1.67 -4.68
C LEU A 78 -3.27 0.35 -5.11
N LEU A 79 -3.75 -0.27 -6.18
CA LEU A 79 -3.23 -1.56 -6.64
C LEU A 79 -1.97 -1.41 -7.51
N GLY A 80 -1.88 -0.32 -8.27
CA GLY A 80 -0.77 -0.07 -9.18
C GLY A 80 0.48 0.40 -8.47
N TYR A 81 0.36 1.14 -7.36
CA TYR A 81 1.52 1.73 -6.67
C TYR A 81 1.69 1.34 -5.20
N ASN A 82 0.63 0.88 -4.51
CA ASN A 82 0.65 0.68 -3.05
C ASN A 82 0.29 -0.74 -2.59
N LEU A 83 0.12 -1.70 -3.51
CA LEU A 83 -0.43 -3.03 -3.20
C LEU A 83 0.37 -3.84 -2.17
N TRP A 84 1.69 -3.71 -2.17
CA TRP A 84 2.60 -4.48 -1.34
C TRP A 84 3.26 -3.59 -0.29
N GLU A 85 3.00 -3.91 0.98
CA GLU A 85 3.51 -3.18 2.13
C GLU A 85 4.76 -3.86 2.70
N PRO A 86 5.84 -3.11 2.98
CA PRO A 86 7.06 -3.67 3.54
C PRO A 86 6.86 -4.09 5.00
N ILE A 87 7.23 -5.34 5.34
CA ILE A 87 7.05 -5.88 6.70
C ILE A 87 8.35 -6.05 7.48
N GLY A 88 9.48 -6.30 6.80
CA GLY A 88 10.77 -6.49 7.46
C GLY A 88 11.87 -6.93 6.50
N PRO A 89 13.12 -7.09 6.97
CA PRO A 89 14.21 -7.57 6.15
C PRO A 89 14.02 -9.06 5.82
N ILE A 90 14.61 -9.52 4.71
CA ILE A 90 14.73 -10.94 4.42
C ILE A 90 15.84 -11.51 5.31
N ASP A 91 15.49 -12.35 6.27
CA ASP A 91 16.45 -13.17 7.01
C ASP A 91 16.90 -14.34 6.13
N LYS A 92 18.02 -14.16 5.43
CA LYS A 92 18.87 -15.28 4.99
C LYS A 92 20.11 -15.35 5.86
#